data_AF-A0A4V2W5Z6-F1
#
_entry.id   AF-A0A4V2W5Z6-F1
#
_cell.length_a   1.000
_cell.length_b   1.000
_cell.length_c   1.000
_cell.angle_alpha   90.00
_cell.angle_beta   90.00
_cell.angle_gamma   90.00
#
_symmetry.space_group_name_H-M   'P 1'
#
loop_
_entity.id
_entity.type
_entity.pdbx_description
1 polymer ?
#
loop_
_entity_poly.entity_id
_entity_poly.type
_entity_poly.pdbx_seq_one_letter_code
_entity_poly.pdbx_strand_id
1 'polypeptide(L)'
;MATDEIEPINVQNWQLKITKEFSPNYIRIVQGMLSIAFDRAIVLGLAKKNPSRMIGNIKSKKTKVDFWTLEEFQKVISLLYKGDYYEHYLFMSFWLLFMTGMRIGEAAALQWSDIDFETGMLSITKTLYYKTMTDYKFVEPKTQASIRTLYIDADTINELKVWKEVQQKILPKCKLILSYNGTPTSKTTLPRALENLRN
;
A
#
# COMPACT_ATOMS: atom_id res chain seq x y z
N MET A 1 21.88 -26.42 18.69
CA MET A 1 22.40 -25.30 19.50
C MET A 1 21.31 -24.90 20.47
N ALA A 2 21.54 -25.14 21.75
CA ALA A 2 20.62 -24.71 22.80
C ALA A 2 20.58 -23.19 22.88
N THR A 3 19.50 -22.63 23.43
CA THR A 3 19.28 -21.17 23.46
C THR A 3 20.36 -20.42 24.24
N ASP A 4 20.91 -21.05 25.28
CA ASP A 4 22.01 -20.54 26.10
C ASP A 4 23.39 -20.62 25.42
N GLU A 5 23.53 -21.39 24.35
CA GLU A 5 24.80 -21.50 23.58
C GLU A 5 24.92 -20.38 22.53
N ILE A 6 23.86 -19.59 22.34
CA ILE A 6 23.85 -18.52 21.35
C ILE A 6 24.48 -17.27 21.95
N GLU A 7 25.69 -16.98 21.49
CA GLU A 7 26.47 -15.82 21.89
C GLU A 7 26.28 -14.64 20.92
N PRO A 8 26.59 -13.40 21.35
CA PRO A 8 26.55 -12.22 20.48
C PRO A 8 27.32 -12.42 19.16
N ILE A 9 28.44 -13.14 19.18
CA ILE A 9 29.23 -13.44 17.97
C ILE A 9 28.45 -14.28 16.95
N ASN A 10 27.59 -15.20 17.39
CA ASN A 10 26.76 -15.98 16.48
C ASN A 10 25.75 -15.08 15.77
N VAL A 11 25.15 -14.13 16.50
CA VAL A 11 24.21 -13.15 15.94
C VAL A 11 24.92 -12.20 14.97
N GLN A 12 26.11 -11.73 15.31
CA GLN A 12 26.90 -10.88 14.42
C GLN A 12 27.30 -11.60 13.13
N ASN A 13 27.77 -12.84 13.23
CA ASN A 13 28.11 -13.66 12.04
C ASN A 13 26.86 -13.93 11.18
N TRP A 14 25.73 -14.20 11.82
CA TRP A 14 24.45 -14.35 11.13
C TRP A 14 24.04 -13.06 10.41
N GLN A 15 24.13 -11.90 11.06
CA GLN A 15 23.88 -10.59 10.43
C GLN A 15 24.78 -10.35 9.21
N LEU A 16 26.08 -10.62 9.34
CA LEU A 16 27.05 -10.44 8.24
C LEU A 16 26.73 -11.35 7.04
N LYS A 17 26.24 -12.57 7.31
CA LYS A 17 25.81 -13.49 6.25
C LYS A 17 24.57 -12.96 5.54
N ILE A 18 23.50 -12.63 6.26
CA ILE A 18 22.23 -12.20 5.65
C ILE A 18 22.31 -10.81 5.00
N THR A 19 23.26 -9.96 5.43
CA THR A 19 23.52 -8.65 4.82
C THR A 19 24.00 -8.76 3.37
N LYS A 20 24.56 -9.91 2.97
CA LYS A 20 24.97 -10.14 1.58
C LYS A 20 23.79 -10.45 0.64
N GLU A 21 22.68 -10.92 1.19
CA GLU A 21 21.55 -11.46 0.39
C GLU A 21 20.30 -10.58 0.47
N PHE A 22 20.09 -9.87 1.58
CA PHE A 22 18.83 -9.17 1.85
C PHE A 22 19.00 -7.67 2.06
N SER A 23 17.91 -6.93 1.83
CA SER A 23 17.88 -5.49 2.08
C SER A 23 18.07 -5.17 3.57
N PRO A 24 18.68 -4.01 3.90
CA PRO A 24 18.82 -3.60 5.29
C PRO A 24 17.50 -3.54 6.06
N ASN A 25 16.40 -3.16 5.39
CA ASN A 25 15.10 -3.11 6.04
C ASN A 25 14.58 -4.49 6.44
N TYR A 26 14.72 -5.47 5.55
CA TYR A 26 14.32 -6.85 5.82
C TYR A 26 15.09 -7.43 7.01
N ILE A 27 16.41 -7.24 7.03
CA ILE A 27 17.28 -7.73 8.09
C ILE A 27 16.88 -7.13 9.44
N ARG A 28 16.57 -5.83 9.49
CA ARG A 28 16.09 -5.18 10.72
C ARG A 28 14.80 -5.79 11.25
N ILE A 29 13.88 -6.16 10.37
CA ILE A 29 12.61 -6.81 10.74
C ILE A 29 12.91 -8.18 11.35
N VAL A 30 13.69 -9.01 10.66
CA VAL A 30 14.04 -10.36 11.12
C VAL A 30 14.81 -10.31 12.45
N GLN A 31 15.75 -9.39 12.59
CA GLN A 31 16.46 -9.20 13.85
C GLN A 31 15.54 -8.71 14.96
N GLY A 32 14.60 -7.81 14.66
CA GLY A 32 13.59 -7.38 15.64
C GLY A 32 12.79 -8.58 16.17
N MET A 33 12.38 -9.50 15.28
CA MET A 33 11.70 -10.74 15.66
C MET A 33 12.60 -11.64 16.52
N LEU A 34 13.88 -11.78 16.15
CA LEU A 34 14.86 -12.55 16.93
C LEU A 34 15.03 -11.97 18.34
N SER A 35 15.12 -10.64 18.45
CA SER A 35 15.24 -9.95 19.73
C SER A 35 14.01 -10.17 20.61
N ILE A 36 12.80 -10.09 20.04
CA ILE A 36 11.54 -10.40 20.74
C ILE A 36 11.50 -11.86 21.21
N ALA A 37 11.96 -12.80 20.37
CA ALA A 37 12.01 -14.22 20.72
C ALA A 37 12.96 -14.48 21.91
N PHE A 38 14.15 -13.86 21.93
CA PHE A 38 15.08 -13.96 23.06
C PHE A 38 14.55 -13.27 24.32
N ASP A 39 13.90 -12.11 24.19
CA ASP A 39 13.23 -11.48 25.34
C ASP A 39 12.20 -12.43 25.95
N ARG A 40 11.42 -13.15 25.13
CA ARG A 40 10.48 -14.16 25.61
C ARG A 40 11.19 -15.37 26.23
N ALA A 41 12.30 -15.83 25.65
CA ALA A 41 13.08 -16.94 26.19
C ALA A 41 13.63 -16.63 27.60
N ILE A 42 14.08 -15.40 27.84
CA ILE A 42 14.50 -14.95 29.17
C ILE A 42 13.35 -14.99 30.17
N VAL A 43 12.18 -14.47 29.79
CA VAL A 43 10.98 -14.49 30.65
C VAL A 43 10.57 -15.92 31.02
N LEU A 44 10.79 -16.89 30.13
CA LEU A 44 10.49 -18.31 30.36
C LEU A 44 11.63 -19.08 31.06
N GLY A 45 12.75 -18.41 31.40
CA GLY A 45 13.92 -19.06 32.00
C GLY A 45 14.70 -19.97 31.06
N LEU A 46 14.47 -19.87 29.74
CA LEU A 46 15.13 -20.67 28.71
C LEU A 46 16.45 -20.04 28.21
N ALA A 47 16.68 -18.77 28.53
CA ALA A 47 17.89 -18.04 28.16
C ALA A 47 18.30 -17.09 29.28
N LYS A 48 19.60 -16.93 29.51
CA LYS A 48 20.11 -15.97 30.52
C LYS A 48 20.28 -14.53 29.99
N LYS A 49 20.43 -14.36 28.67
CA LYS A 49 20.73 -13.08 28.03
C LYS A 49 20.12 -12.98 26.63
N ASN A 50 20.00 -11.75 26.13
CA ASN A 50 19.51 -11.48 24.78
C ASN A 50 20.69 -11.08 23.87
N PRO A 51 21.37 -12.03 23.20
CA PRO A 51 22.50 -11.72 22.33
C PRO A 51 22.10 -10.82 21.16
N SER A 52 20.83 -10.88 20.71
CA SER A 52 20.32 -10.05 19.62
C SER A 52 20.21 -8.58 20.00
N ARG A 53 19.75 -8.28 21.23
CA ARG A 53 19.71 -6.92 21.77
C ARG A 53 21.12 -6.37 22.02
N MET A 54 22.06 -7.21 22.47
CA MET A 54 23.45 -6.80 22.72
C MET A 54 24.17 -6.34 21.45
N ILE A 55 24.00 -7.05 20.33
CA ILE A 55 24.58 -6.65 19.04
C ILE A 55 23.87 -5.41 18.48
N GLY A 56 22.56 -5.31 18.69
CA GLY A 56 21.78 -4.18 18.19
C GLY A 56 21.60 -4.22 16.67
N ASN A 57 20.72 -3.35 16.19
CA ASN A 57 20.25 -3.43 14.81
C ASN A 57 21.24 -2.81 13.80
N ILE A 58 21.24 -3.30 12.56
CA ILE A 58 22.08 -2.72 11.52
C ILE A 58 21.62 -1.28 11.18
N LYS A 59 22.59 -0.42 10.82
CA LYS A 59 22.29 0.95 10.37
C LYS A 59 21.47 0.89 9.08
N SER A 60 20.31 1.53 9.08
CA SER A 60 19.53 1.68 7.87
C SER A 60 19.90 2.94 7.13
N LYS A 61 20.11 2.83 5.83
CA LYS A 61 20.08 4.00 4.95
C LYS A 61 18.61 4.34 4.69
N LYS A 62 18.22 5.62 4.87
CA LYS A 62 16.92 6.08 4.41
C LYS A 62 16.96 6.04 2.87
N THR A 63 16.15 5.19 2.27
CA THR A 63 15.97 5.17 0.82
C THR A 63 15.19 6.42 0.42
N LYS A 64 15.69 7.17 -0.55
CA LYS A 64 14.91 8.24 -1.18
C LYS A 64 13.82 7.56 -2.01
N VAL A 65 12.56 7.92 -1.75
CA VAL A 65 11.44 7.43 -2.54
C VAL A 65 11.29 8.36 -3.73
N ASP A 66 11.40 7.81 -4.92
CA ASP A 66 11.13 8.55 -6.15
C ASP A 66 9.64 8.79 -6.29
N PHE A 67 9.28 9.95 -6.84
CA PHE A 67 7.90 10.38 -7.05
C PHE A 67 7.82 11.05 -8.42
N TRP A 68 6.62 11.05 -9.01
CA TRP A 68 6.41 11.73 -10.28
C TRP A 68 6.38 13.24 -10.11
N THR A 69 7.08 13.96 -10.98
CA THR A 69 6.78 15.37 -11.21
C THR A 69 5.44 15.54 -11.91
N LEU A 70 4.92 16.76 -11.95
CA LEU A 70 3.69 17.06 -12.67
C LEU A 70 3.81 16.69 -14.16
N GLU A 71 4.95 16.99 -14.78
CA GLU A 71 5.21 16.71 -16.19
C GLU A 71 5.29 15.20 -16.46
N GLU A 72 5.92 14.44 -15.55
CA GLU A 72 5.98 12.98 -15.65
C GLU A 72 4.59 12.35 -15.50
N PHE A 73 3.80 12.85 -14.55
CA PHE A 73 2.43 12.40 -14.36
C PHE A 73 1.57 12.69 -15.60
N GLN A 74 1.64 13.91 -16.14
CA GLN A 74 0.95 14.30 -17.37
C GLN A 74 1.31 13.41 -18.56
N LYS A 75 2.60 13.07 -18.71
CA LYS A 75 3.04 12.12 -19.74
C LYS A 75 2.36 10.76 -19.57
N VAL A 76 2.35 10.20 -18.36
CA VAL A 76 1.73 8.88 -18.09
C VAL A 76 0.24 8.89 -18.42
N ILE A 77 -0.52 9.88 -17.92
CA ILE A 77 -1.97 9.89 -18.15
C ILE A 77 -2.33 10.20 -19.61
N SER A 78 -1.46 10.87 -20.37
CA SER A 78 -1.68 11.14 -21.80
C SER A 78 -1.59 9.89 -22.68
N LEU A 79 -0.98 8.81 -22.19
CA LEU A 79 -0.92 7.52 -22.87
C LEU A 79 -2.22 6.71 -22.77
N LEU A 80 -3.15 7.13 -21.90
CA LEU A 80 -4.39 6.40 -21.63
C LEU A 80 -5.55 6.99 -22.42
N TYR A 81 -6.22 6.16 -23.21
CA TYR A 81 -7.36 6.56 -24.01
C TYR A 81 -8.67 6.36 -23.23
N LYS A 82 -9.30 7.47 -22.80
CA LYS A 82 -10.57 7.45 -22.03
C LYS A 82 -11.77 6.84 -22.79
N GLY A 83 -11.64 6.60 -24.10
CA GLY A 83 -12.67 5.92 -24.90
C GLY A 83 -12.64 4.39 -24.75
N ASP A 84 -11.49 3.81 -24.36
CA ASP A 84 -11.44 2.42 -23.92
C ASP A 84 -11.81 2.33 -22.43
N TYR A 85 -12.65 1.34 -22.08
CA TYR A 85 -13.18 1.23 -20.74
C TYR A 85 -12.10 0.90 -19.69
N TYR A 86 -11.17 0.01 -20.01
CA TYR A 86 -10.12 -0.39 -19.09
C TYR A 86 -9.08 0.72 -18.93
N GLU A 87 -8.71 1.39 -20.02
CA GLU A 87 -7.79 2.54 -19.96
C GLU A 87 -8.40 3.74 -19.25
N HIS A 88 -9.70 3.99 -19.39
CA HIS A 88 -10.40 5.02 -18.60
C HIS A 88 -10.37 4.69 -17.10
N TYR A 89 -10.60 3.42 -16.72
CA TYR A 89 -10.42 2.96 -15.34
C TYR A 89 -8.99 3.22 -14.84
N LEU A 90 -7.96 2.95 -15.65
CA LEU A 90 -6.57 3.21 -15.30
C LEU A 90 -6.31 4.72 -15.13
N PHE A 91 -6.82 5.54 -16.06
CA PHE A 91 -6.71 6.99 -16.00
C PHE A 91 -7.25 7.52 -14.68
N MET A 92 -8.47 7.11 -14.32
CA MET A 92 -9.11 7.53 -13.08
C MET A 92 -8.39 7.03 -11.83
N SER A 93 -7.81 5.83 -11.90
CA SER A 93 -7.04 5.26 -10.80
C SER A 93 -5.78 6.09 -10.53
N PHE A 94 -5.03 6.45 -11.57
CA PHE A 94 -3.83 7.29 -11.44
C PHE A 94 -4.18 8.72 -11.05
N TRP A 95 -5.21 9.31 -11.67
CA TRP A 95 -5.71 10.65 -11.36
C TRP A 95 -6.07 10.78 -9.88
N LEU A 96 -6.93 9.90 -9.38
CA LEU A 96 -7.40 9.98 -8.01
C LEU A 96 -6.26 9.82 -7.00
N LEU A 97 -5.34 8.87 -7.24
CA LEU A 97 -4.19 8.67 -6.35
C LEU A 97 -3.22 9.86 -6.35
N PHE A 98 -2.97 10.46 -7.51
CA PHE A 98 -2.08 11.62 -7.64
C PHE A 98 -2.69 12.86 -6.96
N MET A 99 -3.96 13.14 -7.19
CA MET A 99 -4.62 14.34 -6.66
C MET A 99 -4.89 14.25 -5.15
N THR A 100 -5.11 13.06 -4.60
CA THR A 100 -5.51 12.89 -3.19
C THR A 100 -4.40 12.38 -2.28
N GLY A 101 -3.32 11.80 -2.84
CA GLY A 101 -2.26 11.16 -2.08
C GLY A 101 -2.72 9.97 -1.23
N MET A 102 -3.87 9.38 -1.54
CA MET A 102 -4.42 8.25 -0.79
C MET A 102 -3.53 7.01 -0.88
N ARG A 103 -3.52 6.21 0.19
CA ARG A 103 -2.92 4.88 0.10
C ARG A 103 -3.78 4.01 -0.81
N ILE A 104 -3.15 3.14 -1.60
CA ILE A 104 -3.87 2.25 -2.54
C ILE A 104 -4.97 1.41 -1.86
N GLY A 105 -4.76 0.97 -0.61
CA GLY A 105 -5.79 0.23 0.14
C GLY A 105 -7.01 1.09 0.52
N GLU A 106 -6.80 2.37 0.80
CA GLU A 106 -7.89 3.33 1.05
C GLU A 106 -8.64 3.60 -0.26
N ALA A 107 -7.91 3.90 -1.34
CA ALA A 107 -8.48 4.20 -2.64
C ALA A 107 -9.27 3.00 -3.23
N ALA A 108 -8.75 1.78 -3.09
CA ALA A 108 -9.41 0.56 -3.53
C ALA A 108 -10.68 0.21 -2.72
N ALA A 109 -10.85 0.80 -1.53
CA ALA A 109 -12.04 0.64 -0.71
C ALA A 109 -13.10 1.72 -0.95
N LEU A 110 -12.78 2.78 -1.71
CA LEU A 110 -13.71 3.88 -1.96
C LEU A 110 -14.94 3.43 -2.73
N GLN A 111 -16.08 3.92 -2.25
CA GLN A 111 -17.38 3.74 -2.87
C GLN A 111 -17.95 5.08 -3.34
N TRP A 112 -18.83 5.04 -4.33
CA TRP A 112 -19.49 6.24 -4.85
C TRP A 112 -20.28 7.01 -3.80
N SER A 113 -20.71 6.35 -2.72
CA SER A 113 -21.37 6.96 -1.56
C SER A 113 -20.44 7.73 -0.64
N ASP A 114 -19.12 7.55 -0.78
CA ASP A 114 -18.13 8.22 0.06
C ASP A 114 -17.77 9.63 -0.45
N ILE A 115 -18.33 10.03 -1.60
CA ILE A 115 -18.13 11.34 -2.23
C ILE A 115 -19.43 12.12 -2.22
N ASP A 116 -19.36 13.31 -1.64
CA ASP A 116 -20.35 14.35 -1.87
C ASP A 116 -19.95 15.14 -3.13
N PHE A 117 -20.69 14.92 -4.22
CA PHE A 117 -20.42 15.53 -5.53
C PHE A 117 -20.84 16.99 -5.62
N GLU A 118 -21.62 17.49 -4.66
CA GLU A 118 -22.05 18.89 -4.59
C GLU A 118 -20.98 19.72 -3.86
N THR A 119 -20.46 19.19 -2.75
CA THR A 119 -19.47 19.91 -1.93
C THR A 119 -18.02 19.58 -2.28
N GLY A 120 -17.77 18.50 -3.03
CA GLY A 120 -16.41 18.03 -3.33
C GLY A 120 -15.74 17.31 -2.16
N MET A 121 -16.51 16.88 -1.15
CA MET A 121 -15.96 16.25 0.05
C MET A 121 -15.87 14.72 -0.11
N LEU A 122 -14.65 14.20 -0.01
CA LEU A 122 -14.32 12.77 -0.08
C LEU A 122 -14.00 12.22 1.31
N SER A 123 -14.78 11.26 1.77
CA SER A 123 -14.62 10.62 3.09
C SER A 123 -13.81 9.33 3.01
N ILE A 124 -12.73 9.25 3.77
CA ILE A 124 -11.83 8.10 3.84
C ILE A 124 -11.99 7.47 5.22
N THR A 125 -12.82 6.44 5.29
CA THR A 125 -13.22 5.79 6.56
C THR A 125 -12.83 4.32 6.63
N LYS A 126 -12.36 3.75 5.51
CA LYS A 126 -12.13 2.30 5.34
C LYS A 126 -10.91 2.04 4.47
N THR A 127 -10.31 0.87 4.65
CA THR A 127 -9.26 0.32 3.79
C THR A 127 -9.62 -1.09 3.36
N LEU A 128 -9.12 -1.48 2.19
CA LEU A 128 -9.31 -2.82 1.66
C LEU A 128 -8.32 -3.79 2.32
N TYR A 129 -8.84 -4.79 3.01
CA TYR A 129 -8.10 -6.02 3.30
C TYR A 129 -8.35 -7.01 2.17
N TYR A 130 -7.30 -7.37 1.44
CA TYR A 130 -7.39 -8.24 0.27
C TYR A 130 -6.58 -9.51 0.50
N LYS A 131 -7.26 -10.67 0.58
CA LYS A 131 -6.61 -11.98 0.67
C LYS A 131 -6.61 -12.68 -0.70
N THR A 132 -7.75 -12.68 -1.38
CA THR A 132 -7.91 -13.17 -2.77
C THR A 132 -8.94 -12.31 -3.51
N MET A 133 -9.17 -12.57 -4.80
CA MET A 133 -10.22 -11.88 -5.58
C MET A 133 -11.63 -12.06 -4.99
N THR A 134 -11.86 -13.17 -4.30
CA THR A 134 -13.16 -13.54 -3.72
C THR A 134 -13.21 -13.39 -2.20
N ASP A 135 -12.06 -13.27 -1.53
CA ASP A 135 -11.94 -13.06 -0.08
C ASP A 135 -11.26 -11.71 0.17
N TYR A 136 -12.09 -10.66 0.19
CA TYR A 136 -11.71 -9.32 0.60
C TYR A 136 -12.72 -8.75 1.59
N LYS A 137 -12.28 -7.82 2.42
CA LYS A 137 -13.09 -7.15 3.44
C LYS A 137 -12.74 -5.67 3.49
N PHE A 138 -13.75 -4.83 3.71
CA PHE A 138 -13.51 -3.46 4.15
C PHE A 138 -13.27 -3.48 5.65
N VAL A 139 -12.13 -2.94 6.06
CA VAL A 139 -11.74 -2.87 7.47
C VAL A 139 -11.52 -1.42 7.84
N GLU A 140 -11.74 -1.12 9.11
CA GLU A 140 -11.37 0.19 9.65
C GLU A 140 -9.84 0.39 9.51
N PRO A 141 -9.41 1.63 9.24
CA PRO A 141 -8.00 1.94 9.23
C PRO A 141 -7.35 1.57 10.58
N LYS A 142 -6.09 1.13 10.53
CA LYS A 142 -5.35 0.67 11.72
C LYS A 142 -5.27 1.72 12.84
N THR A 143 -5.45 3.01 12.51
CA THR A 143 -5.44 4.11 13.48
C THR A 143 -6.60 5.06 13.19
N GLN A 144 -7.23 5.58 14.25
CA GLN A 144 -8.30 6.58 14.14
C GLN A 144 -7.86 7.82 13.36
N ALA A 145 -6.59 8.22 13.48
CA ALA A 145 -6.00 9.32 12.72
C ALA A 145 -6.00 9.13 11.19
N SER A 146 -6.24 7.90 10.71
CA SER A 146 -6.34 7.62 9.26
C SER A 146 -7.76 7.89 8.71
N ILE A 147 -8.77 8.01 9.58
CA ILE A 147 -10.13 8.41 9.21
C ILE A 147 -10.12 9.92 8.99
N ARG A 148 -10.45 10.36 7.77
CA ARG A 148 -10.40 11.77 7.40
C ARG A 148 -11.34 12.09 6.24
N THR A 149 -11.67 13.35 6.11
CA THR A 149 -12.36 13.89 4.93
C THR A 149 -11.41 14.86 4.23
N LEU A 150 -11.35 14.78 2.91
CA LEU A 150 -10.52 15.64 2.06
C LEU A 150 -11.42 16.36 1.07
N TYR A 151 -11.10 17.60 0.76
CA TYR A 151 -11.69 18.30 -0.37
C TYR A 151 -10.97 17.87 -1.66
N ILE A 152 -11.72 17.58 -2.71
CA ILE A 152 -11.20 17.33 -4.06
C ILE A 152 -11.67 18.44 -5.00
N ASP A 153 -10.80 18.83 -5.92
CA ASP A 153 -11.01 19.93 -6.84
C ASP A 153 -12.12 19.63 -7.88
N ALA A 154 -12.59 20.70 -8.53
CA ALA A 154 -13.69 20.61 -9.50
C ALA A 154 -13.34 19.73 -10.71
N ASP A 155 -12.08 19.72 -11.17
CA ASP A 155 -11.67 18.90 -12.31
C ASP A 155 -11.72 17.42 -11.94
N THR A 156 -11.22 17.06 -10.75
CA THR A 156 -11.35 15.70 -10.20
C THR A 156 -12.81 15.27 -10.06
N ILE A 157 -13.68 16.15 -9.58
CA ILE A 157 -15.13 15.88 -9.49
C ILE A 157 -15.75 15.63 -10.87
N ASN A 158 -15.39 16.43 -11.86
CA ASN A 158 -15.90 16.28 -13.23
C ASN A 158 -15.44 14.96 -13.85
N GLU A 159 -14.16 14.62 -13.75
CA GLU A 159 -13.64 13.33 -14.24
C GLU A 159 -14.29 12.14 -13.52
N LEU A 160 -14.53 12.25 -12.21
CA LEU A 160 -15.26 11.22 -11.46
C LEU A 160 -16.72 11.06 -11.90
N LYS A 161 -17.42 12.16 -12.23
CA LYS A 161 -18.80 12.10 -12.77
C LYS A 161 -18.83 11.37 -14.10
N VAL A 162 -17.94 11.73 -15.02
CA VAL A 162 -17.82 11.08 -16.34
C VAL A 162 -17.49 9.58 -16.17
N TRP A 163 -16.54 9.24 -15.31
CA TRP A 163 -16.20 7.86 -15.03
C TRP A 163 -17.37 7.07 -14.44
N LYS A 164 -18.11 7.65 -13.49
CA LYS A 164 -19.28 7.02 -12.88
C LYS A 164 -20.31 6.63 -13.93
N GLU A 165 -20.60 7.52 -14.88
CA GLU A 165 -21.55 7.24 -15.96
C GLU A 165 -21.07 6.10 -16.87
N VAL A 166 -19.80 6.12 -17.29
CA VAL A 166 -19.20 5.08 -18.13
C VAL A 166 -19.22 3.73 -17.40
N GLN A 167 -18.80 3.71 -16.13
CA GLN A 167 -18.77 2.51 -15.31
C GLN A 167 -20.16 1.93 -15.08
N GLN A 168 -21.16 2.77 -14.78
CA GLN A 168 -22.52 2.29 -14.51
C GLN A 168 -23.22 1.75 -15.75
N LYS A 169 -22.86 2.20 -16.96
CA LYS A 169 -23.37 1.59 -18.21
C LYS A 169 -22.95 0.13 -18.36
N ILE A 170 -21.73 -0.22 -17.92
CA ILE A 170 -21.18 -1.57 -18.02
C ILE A 170 -21.47 -2.40 -16.77
N LEU A 171 -21.38 -1.78 -15.59
CA LEU A 171 -21.57 -2.38 -14.27
C LEU A 171 -22.60 -1.59 -13.43
N PRO A 172 -23.91 -1.73 -13.71
CA PRO A 172 -24.95 -0.90 -13.09
C PRO A 172 -25.03 -0.99 -11.56
N LYS A 173 -24.57 -2.11 -10.98
CA LYS A 173 -24.61 -2.36 -9.53
C LYS A 173 -23.26 -2.13 -8.85
N CYS A 174 -22.24 -1.64 -9.57
CA CYS A 174 -20.93 -1.39 -8.97
C CYS A 174 -21.01 -0.21 -8.00
N LYS A 175 -20.60 -0.44 -6.76
CA LYS A 175 -20.50 0.61 -5.74
C LYS A 175 -19.09 1.21 -5.66
N LEU A 176 -18.10 0.54 -6.21
CA LEU A 176 -16.68 0.86 -6.06
C LEU A 176 -16.24 1.87 -7.12
N ILE A 177 -15.47 2.87 -6.70
CA ILE A 177 -14.92 3.87 -7.62
C ILE A 177 -13.81 3.24 -8.47
N LEU A 178 -12.83 2.59 -7.82
CA LEU A 178 -11.72 1.92 -8.49
C LEU A 178 -12.04 0.44 -8.72
N SER A 179 -12.82 0.17 -9.75
CA SER A 179 -13.13 -1.18 -10.22
C SER A 179 -13.51 -1.18 -11.70
N TYR A 180 -12.94 -2.09 -12.49
CA TYR A 180 -13.33 -2.30 -13.89
C TYR A 180 -14.22 -3.54 -14.08
N ASN A 181 -14.24 -4.47 -13.12
CA ASN A 181 -14.94 -5.76 -13.25
C ASN A 181 -15.91 -6.06 -12.09
N GLY A 182 -16.20 -5.07 -11.24
CA GLY A 182 -17.06 -5.20 -10.07
C GLY A 182 -16.35 -5.74 -8.82
N THR A 183 -15.06 -6.07 -8.91
CA THR A 183 -14.21 -6.40 -7.75
C THR A 183 -13.25 -5.26 -7.42
N PRO A 184 -12.83 -5.09 -6.15
CA PRO A 184 -11.89 -4.04 -5.78
C PRO A 184 -10.55 -4.16 -6.51
N THR A 185 -9.97 -3.01 -6.82
CA THR A 185 -8.64 -2.93 -7.41
C THR A 185 -7.58 -3.55 -6.49
N SER A 186 -6.81 -4.50 -7.00
CA SER A 186 -5.66 -5.06 -6.28
C SER A 186 -4.49 -4.06 -6.25
N LYS A 187 -3.70 -4.10 -5.17
CA LYS A 187 -2.45 -3.35 -5.05
C LYS A 187 -1.43 -3.62 -6.17
N THR A 188 -1.59 -4.70 -6.92
CA THR A 188 -0.71 -5.10 -8.03
C THR A 188 -1.20 -4.61 -9.39
N THR A 189 -2.45 -4.18 -9.53
CA THR A 189 -3.04 -3.85 -10.84
C THR A 189 -2.38 -2.64 -11.45
N LEU A 190 -2.26 -1.53 -10.69
CA LEU A 190 -1.68 -0.29 -11.21
C LEU A 190 -0.17 -0.40 -11.50
N PRO A 191 0.66 -1.02 -10.63
CA PRO A 191 2.06 -1.26 -10.97
C PRO A 191 2.25 -2.06 -12.28
N ARG A 192 1.45 -3.11 -12.49
CA ARG A 192 1.50 -3.91 -13.73
C ARG A 192 1.07 -3.10 -14.95
N ALA A 193 0.06 -2.24 -14.81
CA ALA A 193 -0.35 -1.34 -15.88
C ALA A 193 0.79 -0.37 -16.26
N LEU A 194 1.53 0.16 -15.28
CA LEU A 194 2.70 1.00 -15.54
C LEU A 194 3.84 0.25 -16.22
N GLU A 195 4.07 -1.01 -15.88
CA GLU A 195 5.06 -1.85 -16.58
C GLU A 195 4.70 -2.03 -18.06
N ASN A 196 3.41 -2.21 -18.37
CA ASN A 196 2.94 -2.34 -19.75
C ASN A 196 3.03 -1.03 -20.53
N LEU A 197 2.79 0.12 -19.91
CA LEU A 197 2.89 1.44 -20.55
C LEU A 197 4.35 1.87 -20.84
N ARG A 198 5.33 1.18 -20.27
CA ARG A 198 6.77 1.43 -20.52
C ARG A 198 7.32 0.71 -21.74
N ASN A 199 6.60 -0.31 -22.25
CA ASN A 199 6.99 -1.11 -23.41
C ASN A 199 6.28 -0.61 -24.65
#